data_AF-A0A9X3N0Q3-F1
#
_entry.id   AF-A0A9X3N0Q3-F1
#
_cell.length_a   1.000
_cell.length_b   1.000
_cell.length_c   1.000
_cell.angle_alpha   90.00
_cell.angle_beta   90.00
_cell.angle_gamma   90.00
#
_symmetry.space_group_name_H-M   'P 1'
#
loop_
_entity.id
_entity.type
_entity.pdbx_description
1 polymer ?
#
loop_
_entity_poly.entity_id
_entity_poly.type
_entity_poly.pdbx_seq_one_letter_code
_entity_poly.pdbx_strand_id
1 'polypeptide(L)'
;MPSDAFTASRAFGSGANPEPQSLNGLAQAFPDRTAGSSGDNRMADLVEQVFKAPDDAGQRAPFTVKRLITPSRAGDLTTVIATRPGQSERRIVVLAHRDGKGLADLSGTATLLELARVLKSRELRKTLVLVSTSGSTTGFAGARDWAKREGGDQVDGVIVLGDMAGTKLAKPWVVGWPQSAGPTPLGLERTLQASVRREVRSEAGGPRALGQWIRRALPITVSEQGAIGGEGLPAALLSESGERGPAADERVLETRMDAFGKAALDAVGAIDAAGPRDGPAFGDAPKGIVTLRNVLPDWGVRLVVGSLLLPALLAALDAFFRARRRRVPIGPWLAWLAVAAVPLPVAWLWLRVLGAADVIEVPDGPVLPHLYTLDTSGYVAMGSALLAGALACALARFAAAALGAGRMTAGEPDADGVPSRRARPVPGVDGLAVASGVWICALAAITWAMNPYAAGVLLLATHLWLFAAGGWRRWPAFVAVLAGLAPIVLIAVYYKLALDLGPLGLAWGAALAAASGSGLWSTLLLAGVLAAFAGVMRVLFARRRLGADGPAGKSISTRGPLSYAGPGSLGGTESALRR
;
A
#
# COMPACT_ATOMS: atom_id res chain seq x y z
N MET A 1 -14.64 44.52 -5.12
CA MET A 1 -13.90 43.31 -5.55
C MET A 1 -14.72 42.62 -6.62
N PRO A 2 -14.12 42.03 -7.67
CA PRO A 2 -14.86 41.25 -8.66
C PRO A 2 -15.57 40.07 -7.96
N SER A 3 -16.85 39.85 -8.25
CA SER A 3 -17.62 38.76 -7.63
C SER A 3 -17.15 37.37 -8.09
N ASP A 4 -16.39 37.30 -9.19
CA ASP A 4 -15.99 36.11 -9.94
C ASP A 4 -14.54 35.66 -9.67
N ALA A 5 -13.82 36.30 -8.75
CA ALA A 5 -12.44 35.96 -8.39
C ALA A 5 -12.31 35.46 -6.96
N PHE A 6 -11.42 34.47 -6.75
CA PHE A 6 -11.02 34.01 -5.42
C PHE A 6 -10.33 35.15 -4.67
N THR A 7 -10.82 35.47 -3.47
CA THR A 7 -10.28 36.56 -2.65
C THR A 7 -9.71 36.03 -1.35
N ALA A 8 -8.39 35.96 -1.25
CA ALA A 8 -7.70 35.43 -0.07
C ALA A 8 -8.00 36.21 1.20
N SER A 9 -8.16 37.54 1.15
CA SER A 9 -8.45 38.34 2.34
C SER A 9 -9.82 38.00 2.97
N ARG A 10 -10.81 37.62 2.16
CA ARG A 10 -12.10 37.09 2.64
C ARG A 10 -11.96 35.68 3.15
N ALA A 11 -11.30 34.81 2.39
CA ALA A 11 -11.14 33.41 2.76
C ALA A 11 -10.29 33.24 4.03
N PHE A 12 -9.27 34.08 4.22
CA PHE A 12 -8.38 34.09 5.38
C PHE A 12 -9.01 34.82 6.57
N GLY A 13 -9.64 35.97 6.31
CA GLY A 13 -10.33 36.79 7.31
C GLY A 13 -9.37 37.69 8.09
N SER A 14 -9.83 38.89 8.44
CA SER A 14 -9.05 39.81 9.29
C SER A 14 -8.90 39.25 10.71
N GLY A 15 -7.78 39.52 11.38
CA GLY A 15 -7.55 39.04 12.75
C GLY A 15 -8.42 39.72 13.82
N ALA A 16 -8.94 40.92 13.57
CA ALA A 16 -9.68 41.70 14.56
C ALA A 16 -11.20 41.43 14.53
N ASN A 17 -11.78 41.32 13.33
CA ASN A 17 -13.19 41.00 13.09
C ASN A 17 -13.28 40.11 11.84
N PRO A 18 -12.99 38.81 11.97
CA PRO A 18 -13.03 37.91 10.83
C PRO A 18 -14.46 37.72 10.33
N GLU A 19 -14.63 37.55 9.01
CA GLU A 19 -15.91 37.11 8.46
C GLU A 19 -16.21 35.69 9.01
N PRO A 20 -17.46 35.33 9.37
CA PRO A 20 -17.78 34.04 9.99
C PRO A 20 -17.33 32.83 9.17
N GLN A 21 -17.39 32.93 7.84
CA GLN A 21 -16.98 31.90 6.88
C GLN A 21 -15.48 31.89 6.55
N SER A 22 -14.71 32.86 7.06
CA SER A 22 -13.26 32.94 6.85
C SER A 22 -12.50 31.97 7.75
N LEU A 23 -11.25 31.64 7.42
CA LEU A 23 -10.39 30.77 8.22
C LEU A 23 -10.32 31.22 9.69
N ASN A 24 -10.03 32.50 9.92
CA ASN A 24 -9.95 33.05 11.28
C ASN A 24 -11.32 33.05 11.99
N GLY A 25 -12.41 33.29 11.26
CA GLY A 25 -13.77 33.28 11.82
C GLY A 25 -14.24 31.89 12.19
N LEU A 26 -13.99 30.91 11.32
CA LEU A 26 -14.26 29.49 11.57
C LEU A 26 -13.46 28.99 12.77
N ALA A 27 -12.18 29.35 12.87
CA ALA A 27 -11.34 28.94 13.99
C ALA A 27 -11.83 29.52 15.33
N GLN A 28 -12.31 30.77 15.32
CA GLN A 28 -12.87 31.42 16.49
C GLN A 28 -14.22 30.82 16.91
N ALA A 29 -15.09 30.51 15.95
CA ALA A 29 -16.43 29.99 16.20
C ALA A 29 -16.45 28.49 16.54
N PHE A 30 -15.49 27.72 16.00
CA PHE A 30 -15.42 26.27 16.13
C PHE A 30 -14.01 25.84 16.59
N PRO A 31 -13.65 26.09 17.86
CA PRO A 31 -12.34 25.74 18.40
C PRO A 31 -12.13 24.22 18.55
N ASP A 32 -13.20 23.47 18.83
CA ASP A 32 -13.21 22.01 18.79
C ASP A 32 -13.95 21.53 17.54
N ARG A 33 -13.21 20.88 16.64
CA ARG A 33 -13.69 20.30 15.38
C ARG A 33 -13.39 18.81 15.33
N THR A 34 -13.35 18.14 16.48
CA THR A 34 -13.15 16.69 16.50
C THR A 34 -14.28 16.01 15.71
N ALA A 35 -13.98 14.98 14.93
CA ALA A 35 -14.96 14.28 14.09
C ALA A 35 -16.21 13.86 14.91
N GLY A 36 -17.40 14.20 14.43
CA GLY A 36 -18.66 13.84 15.10
C GLY A 36 -19.00 14.66 16.35
N SER A 37 -18.11 15.58 16.77
CA SER A 37 -18.36 16.45 17.92
C SER A 37 -19.49 17.46 17.68
N SER A 38 -19.96 18.10 18.75
CA SER A 38 -20.94 19.19 18.63
C SER A 38 -20.40 20.38 17.82
N GLY A 39 -19.10 20.67 17.89
CA GLY A 39 -18.48 21.75 17.13
C GLY A 39 -18.38 21.42 15.64
N ASP A 40 -18.00 20.19 15.31
CA ASP A 40 -18.02 19.68 13.92
C ASP A 40 -19.43 19.73 13.31
N ASN A 41 -20.46 19.29 14.06
CA ASN A 41 -21.84 19.32 13.59
C ASN A 41 -22.39 20.75 13.45
N ARG A 42 -22.10 21.67 14.38
CA ARG A 42 -22.48 23.09 14.21
C ARG A 42 -21.76 23.73 13.01
N MET A 43 -20.53 23.33 12.74
CA MET A 43 -19.81 23.79 11.55
C MET A 43 -20.46 23.24 10.27
N ALA A 44 -20.94 21.99 10.27
CA ALA A 44 -21.75 21.45 9.18
C ALA A 44 -23.02 22.28 8.93
N ASP A 45 -23.70 22.72 10.00
CA ASP A 45 -24.87 23.61 9.91
C ASP A 45 -24.50 24.94 9.24
N LEU A 46 -23.36 25.55 9.61
CA LEU A 46 -22.87 26.77 8.97
C LEU A 46 -22.56 26.54 7.49
N VAL A 47 -21.86 25.47 7.14
CA VAL A 47 -21.52 25.15 5.75
C VAL A 47 -22.78 25.01 4.89
N GLU A 48 -23.80 24.32 5.40
CA GLU A 48 -25.09 24.22 4.71
C GLU A 48 -25.75 25.60 4.53
N GLN A 49 -25.74 26.44 5.57
CA GLN A 49 -26.28 27.79 5.47
C GLN A 49 -25.57 28.60 4.38
N VAL A 50 -24.23 28.53 4.31
CA VAL A 50 -23.43 29.22 3.29
C VAL A 50 -23.73 28.70 1.88
N PHE A 51 -23.90 27.39 1.72
CA PHE A 51 -24.27 26.79 0.43
C PHE A 51 -25.69 27.16 -0.01
N LYS A 52 -26.64 27.24 0.93
CA LYS A 52 -28.03 27.67 0.64
C LYS A 52 -28.17 29.17 0.40
N ALA A 53 -27.25 29.97 0.93
CA ALA A 53 -27.32 31.42 0.80
C ALA A 53 -27.40 31.82 -0.69
N PRO A 54 -28.30 32.75 -1.05
CA PRO A 54 -28.39 33.26 -2.42
C PRO A 54 -27.07 33.90 -2.86
N ASP A 55 -26.95 34.13 -4.16
CA ASP A 55 -25.85 34.95 -4.68
C ASP A 55 -26.03 36.44 -4.30
N ASP A 56 -25.00 37.25 -4.55
CA ASP A 56 -25.01 38.68 -4.25
C ASP A 56 -26.11 39.44 -5.04
N ALA A 57 -26.66 38.82 -6.10
CA ALA A 57 -27.76 39.35 -6.91
C ALA A 57 -29.16 38.96 -6.38
N GLY A 58 -29.24 38.13 -5.32
CA GLY A 58 -30.48 37.70 -4.69
C GLY A 58 -31.29 36.69 -5.49
N GLN A 59 -30.71 36.04 -6.51
CA GLN A 59 -31.45 35.16 -7.42
C GLN A 59 -31.28 33.68 -7.09
N ARG A 60 -32.35 33.08 -6.55
CA ARG A 60 -32.53 31.64 -6.24
C ARG A 60 -31.43 31.02 -5.36
N ALA A 61 -31.75 29.87 -4.75
CA ALA A 61 -30.73 29.07 -4.08
C ALA A 61 -29.81 28.47 -5.18
N PRO A 62 -28.52 28.85 -5.23
CA PRO A 62 -27.63 28.45 -6.32
C PRO A 62 -27.25 26.97 -6.25
N PHE A 63 -27.37 26.36 -5.07
CA PHE A 63 -27.10 24.94 -4.82
C PHE A 63 -28.33 24.24 -4.25
N THR A 64 -28.57 23.02 -4.71
CA THR A 64 -29.39 22.04 -3.99
C THR A 64 -28.52 21.38 -2.94
N VAL A 65 -28.86 21.55 -1.65
CA VAL A 65 -28.06 21.02 -0.54
C VAL A 65 -28.72 19.78 0.06
N LYS A 66 -27.92 18.73 0.31
CA LYS A 66 -28.31 17.50 0.97
C LYS A 66 -27.34 17.18 2.11
N ARG A 67 -27.86 16.57 3.17
CA ARG A 67 -27.07 15.96 4.23
C ARG A 67 -27.01 14.46 4.06
N LEU A 68 -25.86 13.92 4.40
CA LEU A 68 -25.64 12.50 4.55
C LEU A 68 -25.09 12.25 5.96
N ILE A 69 -25.68 11.29 6.68
CA ILE A 69 -25.18 10.86 7.98
C ILE A 69 -24.49 9.52 7.83
N THR A 70 -23.26 9.44 8.30
CA THR A 70 -22.41 8.26 8.24
C THR A 70 -22.10 7.80 9.67
N PRO A 71 -22.59 6.63 10.10
CA PRO A 71 -22.15 6.04 11.36
C PRO A 71 -20.64 5.78 11.34
N SER A 72 -19.94 6.21 12.38
CA SER A 72 -18.49 6.05 12.56
C SER A 72 -18.20 5.69 14.02
N ARG A 73 -17.00 5.16 14.27
CA ARG A 73 -16.49 4.96 15.64
C ARG A 73 -16.38 6.25 16.45
N ALA A 74 -16.28 7.41 15.81
CA ALA A 74 -16.30 8.72 16.47
C ALA A 74 -17.71 9.31 16.65
N GLY A 75 -18.76 8.54 16.38
CA GLY A 75 -20.14 9.00 16.37
C GLY A 75 -20.65 9.28 14.96
N ASP A 76 -21.84 9.86 14.86
CA ASP A 76 -22.45 10.16 13.57
C ASP A 76 -21.73 11.33 12.88
N LEU A 77 -21.20 11.06 11.68
CA LEU A 77 -20.52 12.06 10.87
C LEU A 77 -21.51 12.66 9.87
N THR A 78 -21.63 13.98 9.89
CA THR A 78 -22.41 14.70 8.89
C THR A 78 -21.56 14.96 7.65
N THR A 79 -22.09 14.75 6.44
CA THR A 79 -21.50 15.21 5.18
C THR A 79 -22.51 16.15 4.51
N VAL A 80 -22.06 17.34 4.12
CA VAL A 80 -22.89 18.35 3.45
C VAL A 80 -22.53 18.40 1.98
N ILE A 81 -23.50 18.15 1.12
CA ILE A 81 -23.32 18.06 -0.34
C ILE A 81 -24.15 19.17 -0.97
N ALA A 82 -23.51 20.05 -1.73
CA ALA A 82 -24.15 21.11 -2.49
C ALA A 82 -23.96 20.88 -3.99
N THR A 83 -25.05 20.67 -4.70
CA THR A 83 -25.06 20.39 -6.14
C THR A 83 -25.60 21.60 -6.90
N ARG A 84 -24.84 22.07 -7.88
CA ARG A 84 -25.27 23.08 -8.86
C ARG A 84 -25.27 22.47 -10.25
N PRO A 85 -26.46 22.28 -10.86
CA PRO A 85 -26.57 21.72 -12.20
C PRO A 85 -25.78 22.54 -13.22
N GLY A 86 -25.00 21.85 -14.04
CA GLY A 86 -24.40 22.41 -15.25
C GLY A 86 -25.23 22.06 -16.48
N GLN A 87 -24.67 22.29 -17.66
CA GLN A 87 -25.28 21.88 -18.93
C GLN A 87 -25.23 20.36 -19.18
N SER A 88 -24.53 19.62 -18.33
CA SER A 88 -24.33 18.18 -18.42
C SER A 88 -24.47 17.51 -17.06
N GLU A 89 -24.87 16.23 -17.08
CA GLU A 89 -24.90 15.36 -15.90
C GLU A 89 -23.50 14.91 -15.45
N ARG A 90 -22.46 15.16 -16.25
CA ARG A 90 -21.05 15.00 -15.81
C ARG A 90 -20.80 15.89 -14.59
N ARG A 91 -20.04 15.39 -13.61
CA ARG A 91 -19.80 16.06 -12.33
C ARG A 91 -18.33 16.41 -12.12
N ILE A 92 -18.08 17.63 -11.65
CA ILE A 92 -16.80 18.07 -11.07
C ILE A 92 -17.04 18.23 -9.58
N VAL A 93 -16.20 17.61 -8.75
CA VAL A 93 -16.36 17.65 -7.31
C VAL A 93 -15.20 18.41 -6.68
N VAL A 94 -15.51 19.32 -5.76
CA VAL A 94 -14.55 19.92 -4.84
C VAL A 94 -14.93 19.50 -3.42
N LEU A 95 -14.00 18.87 -2.72
CA LEU A 95 -14.24 18.26 -1.42
C LEU A 95 -13.23 18.79 -0.39
N ALA A 96 -13.68 19.09 0.82
CA ALA A 96 -12.80 19.39 1.94
C ALA A 96 -13.37 18.80 3.24
N HIS A 97 -12.50 18.27 4.10
CA HIS A 97 -12.89 17.96 5.47
C HIS A 97 -12.93 19.22 6.32
N ARG A 98 -13.89 19.23 7.25
CA ARG A 98 -14.04 20.30 8.23
C ARG A 98 -13.59 19.89 9.64
N ASP A 99 -13.39 18.60 9.89
CA ASP A 99 -12.89 18.06 11.14
C ASP A 99 -11.37 17.98 11.15
N GLY A 100 -10.76 18.11 12.33
CA GLY A 100 -9.30 18.05 12.50
C GLY A 100 -8.76 19.13 13.41
N LYS A 101 -7.44 19.33 13.40
CA LYS A 101 -6.72 20.19 14.36
C LYS A 101 -5.90 21.26 13.64
N GLY A 102 -5.94 22.48 14.17
CA GLY A 102 -5.13 23.60 13.68
C GLY A 102 -5.79 24.41 12.56
N LEU A 103 -5.15 25.53 12.23
CA LEU A 103 -5.61 26.48 11.21
C LEU A 103 -5.29 26.01 9.79
N ALA A 104 -4.11 25.43 9.58
CA ALA A 104 -3.69 24.96 8.26
C ALA A 104 -4.65 23.89 7.70
N ASP A 105 -5.08 22.96 8.56
CA ASP A 105 -6.06 21.93 8.22
C ASP A 105 -7.45 22.51 7.89
N LEU A 106 -7.90 23.51 8.67
CA LEU A 106 -9.16 24.22 8.46
C LEU A 106 -9.18 25.07 7.17
N SER A 107 -8.01 25.44 6.65
CA SER A 107 -7.90 26.30 5.46
C SER A 107 -8.49 25.68 4.20
N GLY A 108 -8.54 24.34 4.10
CA GLY A 108 -9.25 23.63 3.04
C GLY A 108 -10.74 23.93 3.03
N THR A 109 -11.39 23.92 4.20
CA THR A 109 -12.81 24.28 4.33
C THR A 109 -13.05 25.76 4.08
N ALA A 110 -12.21 26.65 4.61
CA ALA A 110 -12.32 28.08 4.32
C ALA A 110 -12.19 28.39 2.82
N THR A 111 -11.28 27.69 2.13
CA THR A 111 -11.13 27.75 0.67
C THR A 111 -12.36 27.21 -0.05
N LEU A 112 -12.96 26.10 0.41
CA LEU A 112 -14.19 25.55 -0.16
C LEU A 112 -15.36 26.54 -0.09
N LEU A 113 -15.50 27.26 1.03
CA LEU A 113 -16.56 28.26 1.20
C LEU A 113 -16.37 29.48 0.29
N GLU A 114 -15.13 29.95 0.12
CA GLU A 114 -14.84 31.03 -0.84
C GLU A 114 -15.02 30.57 -2.29
N LEU A 115 -14.63 29.34 -2.63
CA LEU A 115 -14.91 28.75 -3.94
C LEU A 115 -16.41 28.64 -4.19
N ALA A 116 -17.20 28.27 -3.17
CA ALA A 116 -18.65 28.26 -3.27
C ALA A 116 -19.17 29.64 -3.66
N ARG A 117 -18.72 30.71 -2.99
CA ARG A 117 -19.10 32.09 -3.33
C ARG A 117 -18.78 32.43 -4.79
N VAL A 118 -17.56 32.15 -5.24
CA VAL A 118 -17.11 32.46 -6.61
C VAL A 118 -17.85 31.64 -7.67
N LEU A 119 -18.13 30.37 -7.40
CA LEU A 119 -18.73 29.46 -8.36
C LEU A 119 -20.26 29.56 -8.45
N LYS A 120 -20.92 30.29 -7.53
CA LYS A 120 -22.36 30.60 -7.61
C LYS A 120 -22.72 31.32 -8.90
N SER A 121 -21.88 32.28 -9.32
CA SER A 121 -22.14 33.15 -10.47
C SER A 121 -21.57 32.64 -11.80
N ARG A 122 -20.73 31.60 -11.80
CA ARG A 122 -20.08 31.10 -13.03
C ARG A 122 -20.93 30.08 -13.77
N GLU A 123 -21.12 30.22 -15.07
CA GLU A 123 -21.72 29.15 -15.87
C GLU A 123 -20.70 28.02 -16.10
N LEU A 124 -21.08 26.78 -15.82
CA LEU A 124 -20.24 25.59 -16.01
C LEU A 124 -20.91 24.63 -16.99
N ARG A 125 -20.10 24.01 -17.84
CA ARG A 125 -20.56 22.95 -18.75
C ARG A 125 -21.03 21.73 -17.98
N LYS A 126 -20.35 21.41 -16.88
CA LYS A 126 -20.56 20.23 -16.05
C LYS A 126 -21.19 20.62 -14.72
N THR A 127 -21.91 19.69 -14.12
CA THR A 127 -22.50 19.85 -12.80
C THR A 127 -21.41 19.99 -11.75
N LEU A 128 -21.47 21.04 -10.94
CA LEU A 128 -20.55 21.27 -9.84
C LEU A 128 -21.12 20.67 -8.56
N VAL A 129 -20.30 19.91 -7.84
CA VAL A 129 -20.64 19.38 -6.52
C VAL A 129 -19.59 19.85 -5.53
N LEU A 130 -20.04 20.50 -4.47
CA LEU A 130 -19.20 20.89 -3.33
C LEU A 130 -19.53 19.97 -2.17
N VAL A 131 -18.51 19.39 -1.55
CA VAL A 131 -18.69 18.40 -0.49
C VAL A 131 -17.88 18.80 0.72
N SER A 132 -18.55 18.95 1.86
CA SER A 132 -17.90 19.11 3.15
C SER A 132 -18.04 17.84 3.97
N THR A 133 -16.93 17.17 4.22
CA THR A 133 -16.86 15.88 4.91
C THR A 133 -16.44 16.03 6.37
N SER A 134 -16.61 14.93 7.11
CA SER A 134 -16.00 14.71 8.42
C SER A 134 -15.43 13.29 8.51
N GLY A 135 -14.62 13.03 9.53
CA GLY A 135 -13.91 11.78 9.75
C GLY A 135 -12.51 11.75 9.12
N SER A 136 -11.90 12.90 8.84
CA SER A 136 -10.54 13.01 8.31
C SER A 136 -9.53 12.36 9.26
N THR A 137 -9.74 12.51 10.57
CA THR A 137 -8.85 11.94 11.60
C THR A 137 -9.19 10.49 11.94
N THR A 138 -10.32 9.96 11.48
CA THR A 138 -10.82 8.62 11.83
C THR A 138 -10.85 7.65 10.66
N GLY A 139 -10.15 7.95 9.57
CA GLY A 139 -10.01 7.04 8.42
C GLY A 139 -10.96 7.35 7.27
N PHE A 140 -11.35 8.62 7.15
CA PHE A 140 -12.05 9.21 6.00
C PHE A 140 -13.44 8.60 5.79
N ALA A 141 -14.13 8.27 6.88
CA ALA A 141 -15.42 7.58 6.82
C ALA A 141 -16.47 8.37 6.03
N GLY A 142 -16.62 9.69 6.27
CA GLY A 142 -17.56 10.53 5.53
C GLY A 142 -17.23 10.62 4.03
N ALA A 143 -15.96 10.83 3.68
CA ALA A 143 -15.53 10.89 2.28
C ALA A 143 -15.71 9.55 1.54
N ARG A 144 -15.41 8.44 2.20
CA ARG A 144 -15.60 7.09 1.65
C ARG A 144 -17.07 6.75 1.47
N ASP A 145 -17.90 7.08 2.45
CA ASP A 145 -19.33 6.81 2.42
C ASP A 145 -20.06 7.68 1.37
N TRP A 146 -19.60 8.92 1.17
CA TRP A 146 -19.99 9.74 0.02
C TRP A 146 -19.59 9.07 -1.30
N ALA A 147 -18.30 8.70 -1.46
CA ALA A 147 -17.79 8.13 -2.70
C ALA A 147 -18.51 6.83 -3.12
N LYS A 148 -18.85 5.97 -2.15
CA LYS A 148 -19.64 4.75 -2.36
C LYS A 148 -21.02 5.01 -2.96
N ARG A 149 -21.66 6.13 -2.64
CA ARG A 149 -23.03 6.45 -3.08
C ARG A 149 -23.11 7.20 -4.39
N GLU A 150 -22.07 7.93 -4.79
CA GLU A 150 -22.12 8.76 -6.00
C GLU A 150 -22.09 7.96 -7.31
N GLY A 151 -21.43 6.79 -7.32
CA GLY A 151 -21.18 6.00 -8.53
C GLY A 151 -20.17 6.67 -9.48
N GLY A 152 -19.21 5.89 -10.01
CA GLY A 152 -18.04 6.45 -10.70
C GLY A 152 -18.23 6.95 -12.11
N ASP A 153 -19.27 6.50 -12.81
CA ASP A 153 -19.33 6.70 -14.26
C ASP A 153 -19.48 8.16 -14.66
N GLN A 154 -20.13 9.00 -13.84
CA GLN A 154 -20.42 10.41 -14.16
C GLN A 154 -19.44 11.42 -13.55
N VAL A 155 -18.48 11.01 -12.72
CA VAL A 155 -17.54 11.93 -12.05
C VAL A 155 -16.28 12.10 -12.89
N ASP A 156 -15.99 13.33 -13.31
CA ASP A 156 -14.81 13.65 -14.12
C ASP A 156 -13.56 13.91 -13.31
N GLY A 157 -13.72 14.37 -12.07
CA GLY A 157 -12.62 14.66 -11.16
C GLY A 157 -13.11 15.10 -9.80
N VAL A 158 -12.44 14.62 -8.77
CA VAL A 158 -12.61 15.07 -7.38
C VAL A 158 -11.32 15.78 -6.95
N ILE A 159 -11.44 17.07 -6.68
CA ILE A 159 -10.38 17.89 -6.10
C ILE A 159 -10.59 17.89 -4.59
N VAL A 160 -9.73 17.18 -3.86
CA VAL A 160 -9.72 17.22 -2.40
C VAL A 160 -8.83 18.38 -1.96
N LEU A 161 -9.34 19.28 -1.13
CA LEU A 161 -8.61 20.40 -0.56
C LEU A 161 -8.09 20.00 0.82
N GLY A 162 -6.77 19.99 0.99
CA GLY A 162 -6.11 19.77 2.28
C GLY A 162 -5.64 21.08 2.90
N ASP A 163 -4.36 21.14 3.25
CA ASP A 163 -3.72 22.37 3.69
C ASP A 163 -3.55 23.33 2.51
N MET A 164 -4.23 24.47 2.57
CA MET A 164 -4.20 25.51 1.54
C MET A 164 -3.43 26.75 1.99
N ALA A 165 -2.97 26.82 3.24
CA ALA A 165 -2.42 28.06 3.82
C ALA A 165 -1.16 27.88 4.67
N GLY A 166 -0.73 26.65 4.95
CA GLY A 166 0.40 26.33 5.81
C GLY A 166 1.72 26.94 5.35
N THR A 167 2.68 27.08 6.27
CA THR A 167 4.02 27.59 5.94
C THR A 167 5.00 26.50 5.55
N LYS A 168 4.77 25.27 6.01
CA LYS A 168 5.68 24.14 5.86
C LYS A 168 5.31 23.30 4.62
N LEU A 169 6.01 23.59 3.54
CA LEU A 169 5.80 22.92 2.25
C LEU A 169 6.33 21.48 2.26
N ALA A 170 5.52 20.54 1.80
CA ALA A 170 5.92 19.16 1.55
C ALA A 170 5.40 18.67 0.19
N LYS A 171 6.32 18.43 -0.75
CA LYS A 171 5.99 17.90 -2.08
C LYS A 171 5.76 16.37 -2.02
N PRO A 172 4.89 15.82 -2.90
CA PRO A 172 4.14 16.52 -3.94
C PRO A 172 2.90 17.26 -3.39
N TRP A 173 2.62 18.43 -3.94
CA TRP A 173 1.43 19.23 -3.59
C TRP A 173 0.15 18.73 -4.24
N VAL A 174 0.29 17.94 -5.31
CA VAL A 174 -0.81 17.21 -5.94
C VAL A 174 -0.57 15.73 -5.71
N VAL A 175 -1.44 15.10 -4.92
CA VAL A 175 -1.33 13.69 -4.52
C VAL A 175 -2.45 12.90 -5.18
N GLY A 176 -2.12 11.98 -6.07
CA GLY A 176 -3.08 11.13 -6.80
C GLY A 176 -3.00 9.66 -6.45
N TRP A 177 -2.77 9.33 -5.16
CA TRP A 177 -2.68 7.94 -4.71
C TRP A 177 -4.03 7.42 -4.21
N PRO A 178 -4.69 6.47 -4.90
CA PRO A 178 -5.87 5.79 -4.37
C PRO A 178 -5.50 4.67 -3.39
N GLN A 179 -6.44 4.27 -2.51
CA GLN A 179 -6.35 3.05 -1.70
C GLN A 179 -6.72 1.79 -2.51
N SER A 180 -6.33 1.76 -3.79
CA SER A 180 -6.55 0.64 -4.70
C SER A 180 -5.36 0.51 -5.64
N ALA A 181 -5.25 -0.62 -6.33
CA ALA A 181 -4.20 -0.81 -7.33
C ALA A 181 -4.45 0.02 -8.61
N GLY A 182 -5.63 0.63 -8.77
CA GLY A 182 -6.00 1.44 -9.93
C GLY A 182 -5.25 2.77 -10.01
N PRO A 183 -5.09 3.38 -11.19
CA PRO A 183 -4.53 4.74 -11.31
C PRO A 183 -5.58 5.80 -10.97
N THR A 184 -5.15 6.91 -10.38
CA THR A 184 -5.82 8.18 -10.65
C THR A 184 -5.57 8.58 -12.11
N PRO A 185 -6.57 9.10 -12.86
CA PRO A 185 -6.35 9.52 -14.24
C PRO A 185 -5.24 10.56 -14.34
N LEU A 186 -4.24 10.28 -15.18
CA LEU A 186 -3.08 11.16 -15.32
C LEU A 186 -3.47 12.55 -15.87
N GLY A 187 -4.55 12.63 -16.63
CA GLY A 187 -5.13 13.90 -17.09
C GLY A 187 -5.57 14.79 -15.94
N LEU A 188 -6.20 14.22 -14.91
CA LEU A 188 -6.62 14.94 -13.71
C LEU A 188 -5.39 15.46 -12.95
N GLU A 189 -4.43 14.59 -12.63
CA GLU A 189 -3.21 14.98 -11.92
C GLU A 189 -2.45 16.10 -12.64
N ARG A 190 -2.25 15.97 -13.96
CA ARG A 190 -1.55 16.98 -14.77
C ARG A 190 -2.32 18.29 -14.84
N THR A 191 -3.65 18.24 -14.85
CA THR A 191 -4.50 19.44 -14.82
C THR A 191 -4.30 20.21 -13.51
N LEU A 192 -4.36 19.52 -12.37
CA LEU A 192 -4.09 20.14 -11.07
C LEU A 192 -2.64 20.67 -10.99
N GLN A 193 -1.65 19.88 -11.41
CA GLN A 193 -0.25 20.29 -11.43
C GLN A 193 -0.02 21.53 -12.31
N ALA A 194 -0.71 21.62 -13.45
CA ALA A 194 -0.64 22.78 -14.34
C ALA A 194 -1.28 24.03 -13.72
N SER A 195 -2.42 23.89 -13.03
CA SER A 195 -3.02 25.02 -12.30
C SER A 195 -2.13 25.50 -11.16
N VAL A 196 -1.57 24.58 -10.36
CA VAL A 196 -0.61 24.94 -9.30
C VAL A 196 0.65 25.60 -9.85
N ARG A 197 1.19 25.10 -10.97
CA ARG A 197 2.37 25.69 -11.61
C ARG A 197 2.12 27.11 -12.10
N ARG A 198 0.91 27.41 -12.59
CA ARG A 198 0.52 28.76 -13.04
C ARG A 198 0.51 29.76 -11.88
N GLU A 199 -0.08 29.39 -10.76
CA GLU A 199 -0.25 30.28 -9.61
C GLU A 199 1.00 30.37 -8.73
N VAL A 200 1.62 29.24 -8.39
CA VAL A 200 2.75 29.16 -7.45
C VAL A 200 4.10 29.37 -8.14
N ARG A 201 4.15 29.31 -9.48
CA ARG A 201 5.37 29.39 -10.30
C ARG A 201 6.46 28.39 -9.92
N SER A 202 6.08 27.29 -9.28
CA SER A 202 6.95 26.17 -8.91
C SER A 202 6.32 24.87 -9.37
N GLU A 203 7.14 23.88 -9.68
CA GLU A 203 6.65 22.52 -9.92
C GLU A 203 6.03 21.95 -8.63
N ALA A 204 4.83 21.39 -8.76
CA ALA A 204 4.11 20.76 -7.66
C ALA A 204 4.82 19.52 -7.07
N GLY A 205 5.89 19.05 -7.71
CA GLY A 205 6.53 17.79 -7.41
C GLY A 205 5.79 16.65 -8.09
N GLY A 206 6.48 15.94 -8.99
CA GLY A 206 5.95 14.78 -9.67
C GLY A 206 6.31 13.49 -8.95
N PRO A 207 5.43 12.48 -8.97
CA PRO A 207 5.77 11.19 -8.39
C PRO A 207 6.92 10.53 -9.17
N ARG A 208 7.98 10.10 -8.46
CA ARG A 208 9.09 9.36 -9.07
C ARG A 208 8.63 7.97 -9.48
N ALA A 209 9.17 7.43 -10.58
CA ALA A 209 8.77 6.11 -11.11
C ALA A 209 8.83 4.99 -10.04
N LEU A 210 9.86 4.97 -9.19
CA LEU A 210 9.96 4.03 -8.08
C LEU A 210 8.85 4.24 -7.03
N GLY A 211 8.52 5.49 -6.69
CA GLY A 211 7.44 5.81 -5.75
C GLY A 211 6.08 5.40 -6.31
N GLN A 212 5.84 5.60 -7.61
CA GLN A 212 4.65 5.11 -8.31
C GLN A 212 4.56 3.59 -8.24
N TRP A 213 5.65 2.88 -8.52
CA TRP A 213 5.67 1.41 -8.45
C TRP A 213 5.34 0.92 -7.05
N ILE A 214 5.95 1.50 -6.01
CA ILE A 214 5.70 1.12 -4.62
C ILE A 214 4.25 1.38 -4.23
N ARG A 215 3.70 2.56 -4.56
CA ARG A 215 2.30 2.93 -4.28
C ARG A 215 1.30 2.05 -5.03
N ARG A 216 1.66 1.49 -6.20
CA ARG A 216 0.82 0.51 -6.92
C ARG A 216 0.97 -0.91 -6.37
N ALA A 217 2.16 -1.29 -5.92
CA ALA A 217 2.43 -2.60 -5.33
C ALA A 217 1.73 -2.77 -3.98
N LEU A 218 1.73 -1.71 -3.17
CA LEU A 218 1.09 -1.69 -1.87
C LEU A 218 0.32 -0.36 -1.74
N PRO A 219 -0.98 -0.31 -2.08
CA PRO A 219 -1.74 0.96 -2.15
C PRO A 219 -2.16 1.45 -0.76
N ILE A 220 -1.17 1.89 0.02
CA ILE A 220 -1.38 2.61 1.28
C ILE A 220 -1.32 4.10 0.98
N THR A 221 -2.29 4.84 1.52
CA THR A 221 -2.35 6.31 1.53
C THR A 221 -3.13 6.76 2.76
N VAL A 222 -2.75 7.92 3.29
CA VAL A 222 -3.25 8.47 4.57
C VAL A 222 -3.97 9.80 4.40
N SER A 223 -4.59 10.02 3.24
CA SER A 223 -5.36 11.23 2.96
C SER A 223 -6.64 10.93 2.16
N GLU A 224 -7.60 11.84 2.22
CA GLU A 224 -8.99 11.64 1.78
C GLU A 224 -9.16 11.18 0.33
N GLN A 225 -8.36 11.70 -0.61
CA GLN A 225 -8.41 11.27 -2.01
C GLN A 225 -8.14 9.78 -2.17
N GLY A 226 -7.39 9.21 -1.24
CA GLY A 226 -7.10 7.78 -1.17
C GLY A 226 -8.36 6.95 -0.97
N ALA A 227 -9.18 7.32 0.00
CA ALA A 227 -10.43 6.63 0.30
C ALA A 227 -11.43 6.78 -0.85
N ILE A 228 -11.50 7.97 -1.44
CA ILE A 228 -12.37 8.27 -2.59
C ILE A 228 -11.95 7.43 -3.82
N GLY A 229 -10.66 7.40 -4.14
CA GLY A 229 -10.13 6.59 -5.24
C GLY A 229 -10.13 5.08 -4.96
N GLY A 230 -10.25 4.67 -3.70
CA GLY A 230 -10.51 3.29 -3.29
C GLY A 230 -11.86 2.78 -3.81
N GLU A 231 -12.85 3.66 -3.91
CA GLU A 231 -14.20 3.38 -4.46
C GLU A 231 -14.26 3.59 -5.99
N GLY A 232 -13.12 3.84 -6.64
CA GLY A 232 -13.01 3.96 -8.10
C GLY A 232 -13.25 5.36 -8.66
N LEU A 233 -13.44 6.39 -7.82
CA LEU A 233 -13.60 7.78 -8.27
C LEU A 233 -12.25 8.42 -8.64
N PRO A 234 -12.19 9.28 -9.67
CA PRO A 234 -10.95 9.96 -10.05
C PRO A 234 -10.64 11.11 -9.09
N ALA A 235 -9.84 10.85 -8.06
CA ALA A 235 -9.55 11.83 -7.01
C ALA A 235 -8.07 12.20 -6.90
N ALA A 236 -7.82 13.48 -6.63
CA ALA A 236 -6.52 14.02 -6.32
C ALA A 236 -6.62 15.05 -5.20
N LEU A 237 -5.66 15.01 -4.27
CA LEU A 237 -5.50 15.99 -3.21
C LEU A 237 -4.63 17.13 -3.69
N LEU A 238 -5.07 18.35 -3.40
CA LEU A 238 -4.31 19.59 -3.49
C LEU A 238 -4.00 20.07 -2.07
N SER A 239 -2.72 20.05 -1.69
CA SER A 239 -2.29 20.37 -0.31
C SER A 239 -0.83 20.84 -0.26
N GLU A 240 -0.56 21.94 0.45
CA GLU A 240 0.78 22.48 0.70
C GLU A 240 1.66 21.50 1.49
N SER A 241 1.05 20.80 2.44
CA SER A 241 1.69 19.80 3.30
C SER A 241 1.72 18.38 2.67
N GLY A 242 1.23 18.24 1.44
CA GLY A 242 1.13 16.96 0.74
C GLY A 242 0.23 15.95 1.47
N GLU A 243 0.53 14.66 1.32
CA GLU A 243 -0.30 13.55 1.81
C GLU A 243 -0.41 13.48 3.34
N ARG A 244 0.58 14.00 4.08
CA ARG A 244 0.62 13.87 5.54
C ARG A 244 -0.32 14.82 6.27
N GLY A 245 -0.80 15.87 5.60
CA GLY A 245 -1.46 16.97 6.29
C GLY A 245 -0.49 17.83 7.11
N PRO A 246 -0.96 18.98 7.62
CA PRO A 246 -0.16 19.90 8.42
C PRO A 246 -0.06 19.45 9.88
N ALA A 247 0.89 20.02 10.63
CA ALA A 247 0.90 19.89 12.08
C ALA A 247 -0.24 20.73 12.71
N ALA A 248 -0.70 20.36 13.90
CA ALA A 248 -1.78 21.07 14.58
C ALA A 248 -1.44 22.55 14.92
N ASP A 249 -0.16 22.85 15.13
CA ASP A 249 0.38 24.18 15.40
C ASP A 249 0.96 24.89 14.16
N GLU A 250 0.76 24.31 12.97
CA GLU A 250 1.26 24.88 11.72
C GLU A 250 0.69 26.28 11.49
N ARG A 251 1.60 27.23 11.25
CA ARG A 251 1.23 28.61 10.97
C ARG A 251 0.64 28.71 9.58
N VAL A 252 -0.25 29.69 9.38
CA VAL A 252 -0.92 29.95 8.11
C VAL A 252 -0.53 31.32 7.55
N LEU A 253 -0.52 31.43 6.22
CA LEU A 253 -0.25 32.67 5.49
C LEU A 253 -1.34 32.92 4.45
N GLU A 254 -1.84 34.16 4.41
CA GLU A 254 -2.84 34.59 3.43
C GLU A 254 -2.35 34.44 1.99
N THR A 255 -1.08 34.76 1.72
CA THR A 255 -0.48 34.65 0.38
C THR A 255 -0.43 33.22 -0.14
N ARG A 256 -0.37 32.23 0.77
CA ARG A 256 -0.39 30.80 0.45
C ARG A 256 -1.80 30.38 0.05
N MET A 257 -2.77 30.77 0.88
CA MET A 257 -4.19 30.59 0.61
C MET A 257 -4.62 31.22 -0.72
N ASP A 258 -4.09 32.40 -1.06
CA ASP A 258 -4.33 33.04 -2.35
C ASP A 258 -3.89 32.16 -3.53
N ALA A 259 -2.63 31.72 -3.51
CA ALA A 259 -2.05 30.96 -4.61
C ALA A 259 -2.73 29.59 -4.80
N PHE A 260 -2.96 28.86 -3.70
CA PHE A 260 -3.58 27.54 -3.76
C PHE A 260 -5.10 27.60 -4.01
N GLY A 261 -5.79 28.61 -3.47
CA GLY A 261 -7.21 28.86 -3.76
C GLY A 261 -7.46 29.20 -5.22
N LYS A 262 -6.62 30.06 -5.82
CA LYS A 262 -6.65 30.33 -7.27
C LYS A 262 -6.33 29.08 -8.07
N ALA A 263 -5.34 28.28 -7.65
CA ALA A 263 -5.00 27.04 -8.34
C ALA A 263 -6.17 26.03 -8.33
N ALA A 264 -6.92 25.96 -7.24
CA ALA A 264 -8.13 25.13 -7.14
C ALA A 264 -9.23 25.64 -8.09
N LEU A 265 -9.50 26.95 -8.10
CA LEU A 265 -10.47 27.57 -9.02
C LEU A 265 -10.10 27.33 -10.49
N ASP A 266 -8.83 27.49 -10.84
CA ASP A 266 -8.29 27.23 -12.17
C ASP A 266 -8.39 25.77 -12.56
N ALA A 267 -8.17 24.84 -11.62
CA ALA A 267 -8.34 23.42 -11.86
C ALA A 267 -9.81 23.05 -12.13
N VAL A 268 -10.78 23.62 -11.41
CA VAL A 268 -12.21 23.44 -11.70
C VAL A 268 -12.53 23.88 -13.12
N GLY A 269 -12.11 25.09 -13.52
CA GLY A 269 -12.33 25.58 -14.88
C GLY A 269 -11.65 24.72 -15.96
N ALA A 270 -10.45 24.22 -15.68
CA ALA A 270 -9.73 23.36 -16.60
C ALA A 270 -10.40 21.97 -16.77
N ILE A 271 -10.94 21.38 -15.69
CA ILE A 271 -11.69 20.11 -15.77
C ILE A 271 -13.03 20.31 -16.48
N ASP A 272 -13.69 21.46 -16.30
CA ASP A 272 -14.93 21.81 -17.00
C ASP A 272 -14.72 21.91 -18.51
N ALA A 273 -13.61 22.52 -18.91
CA ALA A 273 -13.22 22.64 -20.31
C ALA A 273 -12.72 21.31 -20.92
N ALA A 274 -12.25 20.37 -20.10
CA ALA A 274 -11.62 19.13 -20.54
C ALA A 274 -12.63 18.13 -21.15
N GLY A 275 -12.27 17.61 -22.33
CA GLY A 275 -13.04 16.61 -23.06
C GLY A 275 -14.38 17.12 -23.61
N PRO A 276 -15.16 16.22 -24.23
CA PRO A 276 -16.53 16.51 -24.66
C PRO A 276 -17.42 16.86 -23.46
N ARG A 277 -18.47 17.68 -23.67
CA ARG A 277 -19.37 18.11 -22.60
C ARG A 277 -20.08 16.93 -21.93
N ASP A 278 -20.61 16.01 -22.74
CA ASP A 278 -21.41 14.88 -22.28
C ASP A 278 -20.59 13.57 -22.24
N GLY A 279 -19.25 13.69 -22.28
CA GLY A 279 -18.32 12.58 -22.22
C GLY A 279 -17.32 12.71 -21.06
N PRO A 280 -16.56 11.65 -20.76
CA PRO A 280 -15.56 11.68 -19.70
C PRO A 280 -14.42 12.65 -20.04
N ALA A 281 -14.08 13.55 -19.12
CA ALA A 281 -13.01 14.54 -19.26
C ALA A 281 -11.66 13.90 -19.63
N PHE A 282 -11.40 12.72 -19.07
CA PHE A 282 -10.11 12.04 -19.15
C PHE A 282 -10.25 10.58 -19.62
N GLY A 283 -11.28 10.28 -20.43
CA GLY A 283 -11.54 8.91 -20.92
C GLY A 283 -10.35 8.30 -21.67
N ASP A 284 -9.66 9.12 -22.48
CA ASP A 284 -8.50 8.73 -23.28
C ASP A 284 -7.16 8.95 -22.56
N ALA A 285 -7.19 9.39 -21.30
CA ALA A 285 -5.96 9.67 -20.58
C ALA A 285 -5.14 8.38 -20.40
N PRO A 286 -3.83 8.40 -20.71
CA PRO A 286 -3.00 7.20 -20.61
C PRO A 286 -2.94 6.73 -19.15
N LYS A 287 -3.24 5.45 -18.94
CA LYS A 287 -3.19 4.76 -17.65
C LYS A 287 -1.86 4.03 -17.53
N GLY A 288 -1.12 4.27 -16.45
CA GLY A 288 0.15 3.58 -16.22
C GLY A 288 1.07 4.30 -15.25
N ILE A 289 2.36 3.96 -15.32
CA ILE A 289 3.43 4.67 -14.59
C ILE A 289 4.07 5.69 -15.51
N VAL A 290 4.22 6.91 -15.02
CA VAL A 290 5.00 7.95 -15.70
C VAL A 290 6.48 7.66 -15.51
N THR A 291 7.15 7.35 -16.61
CA THR A 291 8.61 7.31 -16.72
C THR A 291 9.10 8.62 -17.32
N LEU A 292 10.43 8.84 -17.38
CA LEU A 292 11.08 10.10 -17.78
C LEU A 292 10.34 10.92 -18.86
N ARG A 293 9.98 10.29 -19.99
CA ARG A 293 9.24 10.96 -21.08
C ARG A 293 7.98 10.22 -21.54
N ASN A 294 7.77 8.99 -21.09
CA ASN A 294 6.71 8.10 -21.60
C ASN A 294 5.86 7.53 -20.45
N VAL A 295 4.62 7.20 -20.74
CA VAL A 295 3.77 6.43 -19.81
C VAL A 295 3.94 4.95 -20.15
N LEU A 296 4.41 4.16 -19.19
CA LEU A 296 4.44 2.71 -19.31
C LEU A 296 3.04 2.18 -18.92
N PRO A 297 2.26 1.63 -19.87
CA PRO A 297 0.89 1.21 -19.58
C PRO A 297 0.85 0.00 -18.66
N ASP A 298 -0.26 -0.14 -17.91
CA ASP A 298 -0.44 -1.23 -16.93
C ASP A 298 -0.32 -2.63 -17.57
N TRP A 299 -0.82 -2.81 -18.79
CA TRP A 299 -0.66 -4.07 -19.54
C TRP A 299 0.80 -4.36 -19.90
N GLY A 300 1.57 -3.32 -20.20
CA GLY A 300 3.01 -3.43 -20.49
C GLY A 300 3.79 -3.88 -19.26
N VAL A 301 3.47 -3.32 -18.09
CA VAL A 301 4.04 -3.79 -16.81
C VAL A 301 3.69 -5.25 -16.56
N ARG A 302 2.43 -5.65 -16.77
CA ARG A 302 2.01 -7.05 -16.60
C ARG A 302 2.79 -8.00 -17.52
N LEU A 303 3.01 -7.63 -18.77
CA LEU A 303 3.83 -8.42 -19.70
C LEU A 303 5.28 -8.51 -19.23
N VAL A 304 5.92 -7.38 -18.90
CA VAL A 304 7.31 -7.37 -18.45
C VAL A 304 7.50 -8.23 -17.20
N VAL A 305 6.67 -8.03 -16.17
CA VAL A 305 6.74 -8.82 -14.94
C VAL A 305 6.43 -10.29 -15.21
N GLY A 306 5.44 -10.59 -16.06
CA GLY A 306 5.11 -11.96 -16.45
C GLY A 306 6.24 -12.67 -17.20
N SER A 307 6.86 -12.00 -18.17
CA SER A 307 8.02 -12.51 -18.91
C SER A 307 9.23 -12.74 -18.02
N LEU A 308 9.48 -11.85 -17.05
CA LEU A 308 10.54 -12.05 -16.06
C LEU A 308 10.21 -13.17 -15.07
N LEU A 309 8.94 -13.39 -14.74
CA LEU A 309 8.53 -14.45 -13.82
C LEU A 309 8.56 -15.84 -14.47
N LEU A 310 8.34 -15.91 -15.79
CA LEU A 310 8.21 -17.17 -16.53
C LEU A 310 9.41 -18.12 -16.37
N PRO A 311 10.69 -17.70 -16.49
CA PRO A 311 11.82 -18.60 -16.28
C PRO A 311 11.85 -19.22 -14.88
N ALA A 312 11.56 -18.44 -13.84
CA ALA A 312 11.50 -18.94 -12.47
C ALA A 312 10.36 -19.95 -12.28
N LEU A 313 9.19 -19.69 -12.87
CA LEU A 313 8.05 -20.62 -12.85
C LEU A 313 8.38 -21.94 -13.54
N LEU A 314 8.98 -21.90 -14.73
CA LEU A 314 9.39 -23.09 -15.47
C LEU A 314 10.45 -23.89 -14.71
N ALA A 315 11.43 -23.20 -14.09
CA ALA A 315 12.45 -23.85 -13.27
C ALA A 315 11.85 -24.52 -12.02
N ALA A 316 10.92 -23.86 -11.33
CA ALA A 316 10.22 -24.44 -10.19
C ALA A 316 9.36 -25.65 -10.59
N LEU A 317 8.68 -25.57 -11.74
CA LEU A 317 7.86 -26.66 -12.28
C LEU A 317 8.72 -27.87 -12.70
N ASP A 318 9.84 -27.64 -13.40
CA ASP A 318 10.80 -28.68 -13.75
C ASP A 318 11.39 -29.34 -12.49
N ALA A 319 11.79 -28.55 -11.50
CA ALA A 319 12.28 -29.05 -10.21
C ALA A 319 11.21 -29.90 -9.50
N PHE A 320 9.94 -29.48 -9.51
CA PHE A 320 8.83 -30.23 -8.97
C PHE A 320 8.62 -31.57 -9.68
N PHE A 321 8.59 -31.59 -11.01
CA PHE A 321 8.42 -32.84 -11.76
C PHE A 321 9.62 -33.78 -11.64
N ARG A 322 10.85 -33.26 -11.56
CA ARG A 322 12.05 -34.08 -11.27
C ARG A 322 11.97 -34.69 -9.88
N ALA A 323 11.59 -33.92 -8.87
CA ALA A 323 11.40 -34.41 -7.51
C ALA A 323 10.28 -35.47 -7.42
N ARG A 324 9.17 -35.26 -8.14
CA ARG A 324 8.09 -36.26 -8.26
C ARG A 324 8.57 -37.55 -8.92
N ARG A 325 9.30 -37.47 -10.03
CA ARG A 325 9.90 -38.65 -10.71
C ARG A 325 10.86 -39.41 -9.80
N ARG A 326 11.62 -38.69 -8.98
CA ARG A 326 12.53 -39.26 -7.97
C ARG A 326 11.84 -39.66 -6.66
N ARG A 327 10.50 -39.56 -6.59
CA ARG A 327 9.68 -39.85 -5.40
C ARG A 327 10.15 -39.11 -4.14
N VAL A 328 10.68 -37.90 -4.29
CA VAL A 328 11.06 -37.04 -3.16
C VAL A 328 9.78 -36.50 -2.51
N PRO A 329 9.62 -36.61 -1.17
CA PRO A 329 8.43 -36.13 -0.49
C PRO A 329 8.41 -34.59 -0.39
N ILE A 330 7.57 -33.94 -1.21
CA ILE A 330 7.41 -32.47 -1.22
C ILE A 330 6.22 -32.04 -0.35
N GLY A 331 5.14 -32.83 -0.32
CA GLY A 331 3.89 -32.51 0.37
C GLY A 331 4.05 -32.13 1.85
N PRO A 332 4.81 -32.89 2.67
CA PRO A 332 5.05 -32.53 4.07
C PRO A 332 5.73 -31.16 4.25
N TRP A 333 6.60 -30.78 3.31
CA TRP A 333 7.28 -29.48 3.34
C TRP A 333 6.38 -28.33 2.91
N LEU A 334 5.46 -28.56 1.96
CA LEU A 334 4.42 -27.57 1.64
C LEU A 334 3.48 -27.35 2.84
N ALA A 335 3.09 -28.42 3.54
CA ALA A 335 2.32 -28.31 4.77
C ALA A 335 3.09 -27.55 5.86
N TRP A 336 4.40 -27.82 6.00
CA TRP A 336 5.27 -27.07 6.93
C TRP A 336 5.34 -25.58 6.59
N LEU A 337 5.47 -25.22 5.30
CA LEU A 337 5.47 -23.84 4.85
C LEU A 337 4.12 -23.15 5.11
N ALA A 338 3.01 -23.86 4.89
CA ALA A 338 1.68 -23.36 5.24
C ALA A 338 1.56 -23.08 6.74
N VAL A 339 2.02 -24.00 7.59
CA VAL A 339 2.07 -23.81 9.06
C VAL A 339 3.00 -22.64 9.43
N ALA A 340 4.12 -22.47 8.73
CA ALA A 340 5.04 -21.35 8.96
C ALA A 340 4.44 -19.99 8.57
N ALA A 341 3.46 -19.95 7.65
CA ALA A 341 2.75 -18.74 7.26
C ALA A 341 1.60 -18.35 8.22
N VAL A 342 1.10 -19.26 9.06
CA VAL A 342 -0.03 -19.02 10.00
C VAL A 342 0.14 -17.84 10.97
N PRO A 343 1.33 -17.55 11.55
CA PRO A 343 1.44 -16.59 12.65
C PRO A 343 0.94 -15.18 12.31
N LEU A 344 1.24 -14.69 11.11
CA LEU A 344 0.95 -13.31 10.74
C LEU A 344 -0.54 -13.07 10.43
N PRO A 345 -1.26 -13.95 9.68
CA PRO A 345 -2.72 -13.90 9.57
C PRO A 345 -3.44 -14.03 10.91
N VAL A 346 -2.93 -14.85 11.84
CA VAL A 346 -3.51 -14.95 13.19
C VAL A 346 -3.29 -13.68 13.99
N ALA A 347 -2.09 -13.09 13.95
CA ALA A 347 -1.83 -11.81 14.58
C ALA A 347 -2.73 -10.70 14.02
N TRP A 348 -2.94 -10.68 12.70
CA TRP A 348 -3.89 -9.77 12.05
C TRP A 348 -5.32 -10.01 12.52
N LEU A 349 -5.78 -11.27 12.57
CA LEU A 349 -7.12 -11.62 13.02
C LEU A 349 -7.32 -11.24 14.51
N TRP A 350 -6.31 -11.46 15.34
CA TRP A 350 -6.34 -11.07 16.75
C TRP A 350 -6.50 -9.56 16.91
N LEU A 351 -5.70 -8.76 16.20
CA LEU A 351 -5.85 -7.30 16.20
C LEU A 351 -7.23 -6.87 15.68
N ARG A 352 -7.74 -7.54 14.64
CA ARG A 352 -9.08 -7.30 14.12
C ARG A 352 -10.17 -7.58 15.16
N VAL A 353 -10.03 -8.63 15.96
CA VAL A 353 -10.94 -8.96 17.06
C VAL A 353 -10.84 -7.92 18.18
N LEU A 354 -9.63 -7.52 18.59
CA LEU A 354 -9.43 -6.47 19.59
C LEU A 354 -10.07 -5.14 19.15
N GLY A 355 -9.91 -4.78 17.89
CA GLY A 355 -10.54 -3.60 17.30
C GLY A 355 -12.05 -3.75 17.07
N ALA A 356 -12.56 -4.96 16.85
CA ALA A 356 -14.01 -5.21 16.77
C ALA A 356 -14.70 -5.06 18.14
N ALA A 357 -13.97 -5.41 19.21
CA ALA A 357 -14.45 -5.40 20.58
C ALA A 357 -14.16 -4.07 21.31
N ASP A 358 -13.65 -3.06 20.60
CA ASP A 358 -13.32 -1.73 21.14
C ASP A 358 -12.36 -1.75 22.34
N VAL A 359 -11.50 -2.78 22.40
CA VAL A 359 -10.48 -2.92 23.46
C VAL A 359 -9.33 -1.92 23.26
N ILE A 360 -9.08 -1.57 22.00
CA ILE A 360 -8.16 -0.51 21.59
C ILE A 360 -8.94 0.53 20.79
N GLU A 361 -8.49 1.78 20.83
CA GLU A 361 -9.05 2.83 19.98
C GLU A 361 -8.60 2.60 18.54
N VAL A 362 -9.54 2.45 17.62
CA VAL A 362 -9.27 2.08 16.22
C VAL A 362 -9.96 3.04 15.28
N PRO A 363 -9.29 3.48 14.19
CA PRO A 363 -9.93 4.25 13.12
C PRO A 363 -10.86 3.39 12.26
N ASP A 364 -11.76 4.02 11.52
CA ASP A 364 -12.59 3.36 10.50
C ASP A 364 -11.82 3.03 9.21
N GLY A 365 -10.55 3.43 9.09
CA GLY A 365 -9.73 3.21 7.91
C GLY A 365 -8.25 3.55 8.14
N PRO A 366 -7.40 3.43 7.10
CA PRO A 366 -5.99 3.80 7.21
C PRO A 366 -5.83 5.29 7.51
N VAL A 367 -5.06 5.60 8.57
CA VAL A 367 -4.74 6.96 9.04
C VAL A 367 -3.26 7.05 9.40
N LEU A 368 -2.80 8.27 9.67
CA LEU A 368 -1.48 8.48 10.25
C LEU A 368 -1.41 7.93 11.68
N PRO A 369 -0.40 7.10 12.02
CA PRO A 369 -0.31 6.47 13.34
C PRO A 369 -0.19 7.45 14.50
N HIS A 370 0.31 8.67 14.28
CA HIS A 370 0.47 9.65 15.35
C HIS A 370 -0.87 10.29 15.79
N LEU A 371 -1.93 10.13 15.00
CA LEU A 371 -3.29 10.55 15.39
C LEU A 371 -3.88 9.66 16.49
N TYR A 372 -3.37 8.43 16.62
CA TYR A 372 -3.75 7.43 17.62
C TYR A 372 -2.53 7.08 18.45
N THR A 373 -2.38 7.73 19.61
CA THR A 373 -1.18 7.58 20.46
C THR A 373 -0.93 6.11 20.82
N LEU A 374 0.35 5.71 20.74
CA LEU A 374 0.76 4.37 21.13
C LEU A 374 0.86 4.32 22.66
N ASP A 375 -0.28 4.06 23.30
CA ASP A 375 -0.40 3.94 24.74
C ASP A 375 -0.19 2.49 25.20
N THR A 376 -0.26 2.25 26.52
CA THR A 376 -0.10 0.92 27.12
C THR A 376 -0.99 -0.14 26.47
N SER A 377 -2.25 0.21 26.15
CA SER A 377 -3.18 -0.68 25.45
C SER A 377 -2.68 -1.07 24.06
N GLY A 378 -2.09 -0.13 23.31
CA GLY A 378 -1.47 -0.39 22.00
C GLY A 378 -0.26 -1.31 22.10
N TYR A 379 0.63 -1.10 23.08
CA TYR A 379 1.76 -2.02 23.33
C TYR A 379 1.28 -3.42 23.70
N VAL A 380 0.27 -3.53 24.57
CA VAL A 380 -0.32 -4.82 24.97
C VAL A 380 -1.01 -5.51 23.78
N ALA A 381 -1.70 -4.76 22.91
CA ALA A 381 -2.33 -5.29 21.71
C ALA A 381 -1.29 -5.86 20.72
N MET A 382 -0.22 -5.11 20.46
CA MET A 382 0.88 -5.60 19.60
C MET A 382 1.58 -6.82 20.21
N GLY A 383 1.89 -6.78 21.51
CA GLY A 383 2.51 -7.89 22.23
C GLY A 383 1.63 -9.16 22.24
N SER A 384 0.34 -9.01 22.52
CA SER A 384 -0.62 -10.11 22.51
C SER A 384 -0.85 -10.68 21.12
N ALA A 385 -0.82 -9.86 20.06
CA ALA A 385 -0.89 -10.33 18.68
C ALA A 385 0.32 -11.19 18.30
N LEU A 386 1.52 -10.80 18.72
CA LEU A 386 2.73 -11.60 18.53
C LEU A 386 2.65 -12.93 19.29
N LEU A 387 2.15 -12.91 20.53
CA LEU A 387 1.93 -14.11 21.34
C LEU A 387 0.88 -15.04 20.70
N ALA A 388 -0.24 -14.50 20.22
CA ALA A 388 -1.28 -15.26 19.52
C ALA A 388 -0.73 -15.94 18.27
N GLY A 389 0.05 -15.21 17.45
CA GLY A 389 0.73 -15.78 16.29
C GLY A 389 1.74 -16.88 16.65
N ALA A 390 2.51 -16.69 17.72
CA ALA A 390 3.47 -17.69 18.21
C ALA A 390 2.78 -18.96 18.72
N LEU A 391 1.71 -18.81 19.51
CA LEU A 391 0.89 -19.91 20.02
C LEU A 391 0.21 -20.68 18.88
N ALA A 392 -0.36 -19.98 17.90
CA ALA A 392 -0.94 -20.62 16.72
C ALA A 392 0.11 -21.40 15.92
N CYS A 393 1.34 -20.88 15.80
CA CYS A 393 2.45 -21.63 15.20
C CYS A 393 2.75 -22.92 15.97
N ALA A 394 2.83 -22.83 17.30
CA ALA A 394 3.12 -23.98 18.17
C ALA A 394 2.00 -25.04 18.07
N LEU A 395 0.74 -24.62 18.13
CA LEU A 395 -0.43 -25.51 18.01
C LEU A 395 -0.51 -26.15 16.63
N ALA A 396 -0.30 -25.38 15.55
CA ALA A 396 -0.31 -25.91 14.19
C ALA A 396 0.82 -26.92 13.96
N ARG A 397 2.01 -26.70 14.56
CA ARG A 397 3.10 -27.69 14.55
C ARG A 397 2.75 -28.95 15.34
N PHE A 398 2.12 -28.80 16.51
CA PHE A 398 1.67 -29.93 17.33
C PHE A 398 0.61 -30.76 16.60
N ALA A 399 -0.40 -30.12 16.01
CA ALA A 399 -1.44 -30.77 15.23
C ALA A 399 -0.86 -31.50 14.00
N ALA A 400 0.06 -30.86 13.27
CA ALA A 400 0.76 -31.50 12.16
C ALA A 400 1.58 -32.72 12.61
N ALA A 401 2.20 -32.66 13.79
CA ALA A 401 2.89 -33.81 14.38
C ALA A 401 1.91 -34.92 14.79
N ALA A 402 0.79 -34.59 15.44
CA ALA A 402 -0.23 -35.55 15.86
C ALA A 402 -0.90 -36.27 14.68
N LEU A 403 -1.20 -35.54 13.59
CA LEU A 403 -1.81 -36.08 12.37
C LEU A 403 -0.80 -36.83 11.48
N GLY A 404 0.49 -36.49 11.56
CA GLY A 404 1.57 -37.06 10.73
C GLY A 404 2.37 -38.20 11.36
N ALA A 405 2.35 -38.36 12.69
CA ALA A 405 3.15 -39.36 13.40
C ALA A 405 2.49 -40.76 13.48
N GLY A 406 1.20 -40.90 13.18
CA GLY A 406 0.50 -42.20 13.23
C GLY A 406 0.61 -43.07 11.97
N ARG A 407 1.29 -42.61 10.90
CA ARG A 407 1.29 -43.31 9.59
C ARG A 407 2.66 -43.54 8.95
N MET A 408 3.77 -43.16 9.59
CA MET A 408 5.12 -43.38 9.06
C MET A 408 5.92 -44.47 9.80
N THR A 409 5.25 -45.33 10.57
CA THR A 409 5.84 -46.48 11.28
C THR A 409 5.11 -47.79 10.96
N ALA A 410 4.80 -48.02 9.69
CA ALA A 410 4.51 -49.35 9.19
C ALA A 410 5.42 -49.61 7.98
N GLY A 411 6.74 -49.59 8.23
CA GLY A 411 7.67 -50.32 7.39
C GLY A 411 7.44 -51.81 7.68
N GLU A 412 7.36 -52.61 6.63
CA GLU A 412 7.30 -54.07 6.71
C GLU A 412 8.32 -54.61 7.74
N PRO A 413 7.94 -55.65 8.51
CA PRO A 413 8.92 -56.35 9.33
C PRO A 413 9.96 -56.99 8.41
N ASP A 414 11.21 -56.51 8.51
CA ASP A 414 12.36 -57.23 7.98
C ASP A 414 12.48 -58.55 8.77
N ALA A 415 12.79 -59.64 8.07
CA ALA A 415 12.68 -61.02 8.57
C ALA A 415 13.62 -61.38 9.75
N ASP A 416 14.49 -60.46 10.18
CA ASP A 416 15.60 -60.77 11.09
C ASP A 416 15.56 -60.06 12.46
N GLY A 417 14.43 -59.46 12.87
CA GLY A 417 14.15 -59.17 14.29
C GLY A 417 15.11 -58.22 15.05
N VAL A 418 16.06 -57.55 14.38
CA VAL A 418 16.96 -56.59 15.02
C VAL A 418 16.43 -55.16 14.85
N PRO A 419 16.11 -54.42 15.93
CA PRO A 419 15.65 -53.04 15.83
C PRO A 419 16.79 -52.14 15.35
N SER A 420 16.73 -51.73 14.08
CA SER A 420 17.65 -50.78 13.47
C SER A 420 17.43 -49.38 14.07
N ARG A 421 18.16 -49.08 15.15
CA ARG A 421 18.23 -47.77 15.84
C ARG A 421 18.82 -46.62 14.99
N ARG A 422 19.00 -46.78 13.67
CA ARG A 422 19.65 -45.80 12.79
C ARG A 422 18.98 -45.72 11.42
N ALA A 423 17.83 -45.05 11.37
CA ALA A 423 17.46 -44.17 10.27
C ALA A 423 16.17 -43.43 10.66
N ARG A 424 16.29 -42.37 11.49
CA ARG A 424 15.31 -41.28 11.33
C ARG A 424 15.55 -40.76 9.91
N PRO A 425 14.58 -40.84 8.98
CA PRO A 425 14.79 -40.23 7.68
C PRO A 425 14.99 -38.74 7.94
N VAL A 426 16.21 -38.25 7.69
CA VAL A 426 16.46 -36.81 7.61
C VAL A 426 15.45 -36.32 6.57
N PRO A 427 14.47 -35.47 6.94
CA PRO A 427 13.49 -35.06 5.96
C PRO A 427 14.27 -34.35 4.85
N GLY A 428 14.11 -34.88 3.63
CA GLY A 428 15.03 -34.60 2.53
C GLY A 428 15.15 -33.10 2.30
N VAL A 429 16.36 -32.56 2.50
CA VAL A 429 16.67 -31.13 2.28
C VAL A 429 16.30 -30.71 0.87
N ASP A 430 16.40 -31.64 -0.08
CA ASP A 430 16.00 -31.45 -1.47
C ASP A 430 14.48 -31.27 -1.64
N GLY A 431 13.67 -31.98 -0.84
CA GLY A 431 12.22 -31.79 -0.82
C GLY A 431 11.81 -30.41 -0.32
N LEU A 432 12.48 -29.89 0.72
CA LEU A 432 12.24 -28.53 1.23
C LEU A 432 12.70 -27.46 0.25
N ALA A 433 13.84 -27.67 -0.42
CA ALA A 433 14.33 -26.76 -1.45
C ALA A 433 13.33 -26.61 -2.60
N VAL A 434 12.81 -27.73 -3.11
CA VAL A 434 11.78 -27.74 -4.15
C VAL A 434 10.48 -27.12 -3.64
N ALA A 435 10.02 -27.49 -2.44
CA ALA A 435 8.80 -26.94 -1.85
C ALA A 435 8.87 -25.41 -1.70
N SER A 436 9.99 -24.88 -1.21
CA SER A 436 10.19 -23.43 -1.02
C SER A 436 10.18 -22.68 -2.36
N GLY A 437 10.81 -23.26 -3.39
CA GLY A 437 10.81 -22.73 -4.75
C GLY A 437 9.43 -22.70 -5.40
N VAL A 438 8.69 -23.81 -5.31
CA VAL A 438 7.30 -23.90 -5.79
C VAL A 438 6.40 -22.92 -5.05
N TRP A 439 6.55 -22.81 -3.73
CA TRP A 439 5.75 -21.90 -2.90
C TRP A 439 5.91 -20.44 -3.30
N ILE A 440 7.14 -19.92 -3.36
CA ILE A 440 7.36 -18.51 -3.71
C ILE A 440 6.95 -18.20 -5.15
N CYS A 441 7.13 -19.14 -6.09
CA CYS A 441 6.71 -18.96 -7.48
C CYS A 441 5.19 -19.00 -7.63
N ALA A 442 4.50 -19.91 -6.94
CA ALA A 442 3.04 -19.95 -6.91
C ALA A 442 2.46 -18.67 -6.29
N LEU A 443 3.04 -18.21 -5.17
CA LEU A 443 2.66 -16.95 -4.54
C LEU A 443 2.84 -15.76 -5.50
N ALA A 444 3.97 -15.69 -6.21
CA ALA A 444 4.23 -14.64 -7.18
C ALA A 444 3.30 -14.70 -8.39
N ALA A 445 2.92 -15.89 -8.88
CA ALA A 445 1.98 -16.07 -9.98
C ALA A 445 0.56 -15.62 -9.59
N ILE A 446 0.09 -16.00 -8.40
CA ILE A 446 -1.20 -15.53 -7.86
C ILE A 446 -1.17 -14.01 -7.70
N THR A 447 -0.08 -13.48 -7.13
CA THR A 447 0.10 -12.03 -6.96
C THR A 447 0.12 -11.32 -8.31
N TRP A 448 0.73 -11.88 -9.35
CA TRP A 448 0.80 -11.28 -10.68
C TRP A 448 -0.58 -11.17 -11.35
N ALA A 449 -1.43 -12.19 -11.16
CA ALA A 449 -2.79 -12.19 -11.66
C ALA A 449 -3.65 -11.08 -11.01
N MET A 450 -3.41 -10.78 -9.73
CA MET A 450 -4.15 -9.75 -8.99
C MET A 450 -3.54 -8.35 -9.13
N ASN A 451 -2.22 -8.25 -9.01
CA ASN A 451 -1.46 -7.01 -9.01
C ASN A 451 -0.03 -7.24 -9.57
N PRO A 452 0.24 -6.86 -10.84
CA PRO A 452 1.56 -7.07 -11.45
C PRO A 452 2.68 -6.27 -10.76
N TYR A 453 2.37 -5.12 -10.14
CA TYR A 453 3.35 -4.31 -9.43
C TYR A 453 3.84 -5.00 -8.15
N ALA A 454 2.92 -5.60 -7.39
CA ALA A 454 3.24 -6.40 -6.21
C ALA A 454 4.05 -7.65 -6.57
N ALA A 455 3.73 -8.32 -7.68
CA ALA A 455 4.52 -9.45 -8.17
C ALA A 455 5.93 -9.03 -8.60
N GLY A 456 6.08 -7.82 -9.16
CA GLY A 456 7.38 -7.23 -9.49
C GLY A 456 8.33 -7.16 -8.29
N VAL A 457 7.81 -6.87 -7.10
CA VAL A 457 8.56 -6.85 -5.83
C VAL A 457 9.15 -8.22 -5.50
N LEU A 458 8.45 -9.30 -5.90
CA LEU A 458 8.84 -10.67 -5.61
C LEU A 458 9.82 -11.25 -6.63
N LEU A 459 10.10 -10.56 -7.74
CA LEU A 459 10.96 -11.08 -8.82
C LEU A 459 12.35 -11.46 -8.32
N LEU A 460 12.99 -10.62 -7.48
CA LEU A 460 14.30 -10.95 -6.95
C LEU A 460 14.24 -12.17 -6.02
N ALA A 461 13.22 -12.27 -5.18
CA ALA A 461 13.03 -13.42 -4.31
C ALA A 461 12.81 -14.71 -5.12
N THR A 462 11.93 -14.71 -6.13
CA THR A 462 11.64 -15.91 -6.92
C THR A 462 12.88 -16.45 -7.63
N HIS A 463 13.73 -15.58 -8.18
CA HIS A 463 14.95 -16.01 -8.87
C HIS A 463 16.04 -16.42 -7.88
N LEU A 464 16.42 -15.52 -6.98
CA LEU A 464 17.59 -15.71 -6.12
C LEU A 464 17.40 -16.84 -5.13
N TRP A 465 16.17 -17.03 -4.61
CA TRP A 465 15.90 -18.09 -3.65
C TRP A 465 15.86 -19.47 -4.30
N LEU A 466 15.44 -19.57 -5.57
CA LEU A 466 15.57 -20.82 -6.35
C LEU A 466 17.03 -21.23 -6.50
N PHE A 467 17.93 -20.29 -6.83
CA PHE A 467 19.36 -20.60 -6.96
C PHE A 467 20.02 -20.92 -5.61
N ALA A 468 19.67 -20.16 -4.56
CA ALA A 468 20.15 -20.41 -3.20
C ALA A 468 19.72 -21.79 -2.69
N ALA A 469 18.46 -22.17 -2.91
CA ALA A 469 17.94 -23.48 -2.55
C ALA A 469 18.45 -24.60 -3.47
N GLY A 470 18.72 -24.31 -4.75
CA GLY A 470 19.08 -25.29 -5.77
C GLY A 470 20.51 -25.77 -5.71
N GLY A 471 21.49 -24.88 -5.53
CA GLY A 471 22.90 -25.30 -5.64
C GLY A 471 23.98 -24.32 -5.17
N TRP A 472 23.65 -23.04 -4.94
CA TRP A 472 24.65 -22.11 -4.41
C TRP A 472 25.04 -22.49 -2.98
N ARG A 473 26.32 -22.35 -2.65
CA ARG A 473 26.90 -22.73 -1.35
C ARG A 473 27.49 -21.52 -0.64
N ARG A 474 27.58 -21.61 0.70
CA ARG A 474 28.29 -20.66 1.59
C ARG A 474 27.75 -19.22 1.51
N TRP A 475 28.62 -18.23 1.32
CA TRP A 475 28.31 -16.80 1.39
C TRP A 475 27.44 -16.32 0.22
N PRO A 476 27.71 -16.67 -1.06
CA PRO A 476 26.85 -16.27 -2.19
C PRO A 476 25.37 -16.63 -2.01
N ALA A 477 25.08 -17.83 -1.48
CA ALA A 477 23.71 -18.24 -1.21
C ALA A 477 23.03 -17.40 -0.13
N PHE A 478 23.79 -16.99 0.91
CA PHE A 478 23.27 -16.13 1.97
C PHE A 478 23.00 -14.71 1.45
N VAL A 479 23.91 -14.15 0.65
CA VAL A 479 23.73 -12.85 -0.01
C VAL A 479 22.52 -12.89 -0.94
N ALA A 480 22.34 -13.95 -1.72
CA ALA A 480 21.18 -14.12 -2.60
C ALA A 480 19.86 -14.12 -1.83
N VAL A 481 19.82 -14.77 -0.66
CA VAL A 481 18.65 -14.78 0.20
C VAL A 481 18.31 -13.38 0.71
N LEU A 482 19.31 -12.65 1.22
CA LEU A 482 19.13 -11.27 1.70
C LEU A 482 18.75 -10.30 0.57
N ALA A 483 19.38 -10.42 -0.60
CA ALA A 483 19.08 -9.62 -1.78
C ALA A 483 17.63 -9.84 -2.28
N GLY A 484 17.09 -11.05 -2.11
CA GLY A 484 15.68 -11.33 -2.39
C GLY A 484 14.70 -10.56 -1.48
N LEU A 485 15.11 -10.16 -0.27
CA LEU A 485 14.29 -9.32 0.62
C LEU A 485 14.43 -7.82 0.35
N ALA A 486 15.43 -7.40 -0.41
CA ALA A 486 15.74 -5.98 -0.60
C ALA A 486 14.55 -5.15 -1.12
N PRO A 487 13.74 -5.60 -2.11
CA PRO A 487 12.56 -4.85 -2.57
C PRO A 487 11.51 -4.65 -1.48
N ILE A 488 11.33 -5.62 -0.58
CA ILE A 488 10.34 -5.55 0.50
C ILE A 488 10.81 -4.55 1.56
N VAL A 489 12.10 -4.60 1.91
CA VAL A 489 12.71 -3.62 2.82
C VAL A 489 12.63 -2.21 2.21
N LEU A 490 12.84 -2.07 0.91
CA LEU A 490 12.73 -0.78 0.21
C LEU A 490 11.32 -0.19 0.29
N ILE A 491 10.27 -1.01 0.22
CA ILE A 491 8.88 -0.56 0.43
C ILE A 491 8.70 -0.02 1.86
N ALA A 492 9.18 -0.76 2.87
CA ALA A 492 9.09 -0.31 4.25
C ALA A 492 9.85 1.01 4.48
N VAL A 493 11.06 1.14 3.92
CA VAL A 493 11.86 2.37 3.96
C VAL A 493 11.16 3.51 3.22
N TYR A 494 10.55 3.25 2.08
CA TYR A 494 9.80 4.26 1.33
C TYR A 494 8.64 4.81 2.16
N TYR A 495 7.81 3.95 2.76
CA TYR A 495 6.70 4.39 3.60
C TYR A 495 7.16 5.09 4.87
N LYS A 496 8.25 4.61 5.47
CA LYS A 496 8.91 5.29 6.59
C LYS A 496 9.26 6.75 6.23
N LEU A 497 9.87 6.97 5.06
CA LEU A 497 10.29 8.30 4.62
C LEU A 497 9.11 9.16 4.12
N ALA A 498 8.18 8.57 3.38
CA ALA A 498 7.04 9.27 2.80
C ALA A 498 6.03 9.73 3.86
N LEU A 499 5.83 8.94 4.91
CA LEU A 499 4.91 9.23 6.01
C LEU A 499 5.62 9.78 7.25
N ASP A 500 6.95 9.92 7.22
CA ASP A 500 7.79 10.41 8.33
C ASP A 500 7.56 9.63 9.63
N LEU A 501 7.60 8.30 9.51
CA LEU A 501 7.35 7.39 10.61
C LEU A 501 8.64 6.80 11.14
N GLY A 502 8.72 6.57 12.45
CA GLY A 502 9.71 5.65 13.02
C GLY A 502 9.37 4.20 12.68
N PRO A 503 10.30 3.24 12.87
CA PRO A 503 10.01 1.80 12.71
C PRO A 503 8.83 1.33 13.57
N LEU A 504 8.76 1.82 14.81
CA LEU A 504 7.65 1.53 15.71
C LEU A 504 6.34 2.16 15.23
N GLY A 505 6.38 3.39 14.72
CA GLY A 505 5.21 4.06 14.14
C GLY A 505 4.67 3.33 12.90
N LEU A 506 5.55 2.79 12.07
CA LEU A 506 5.15 1.96 10.93
C LEU A 506 4.49 0.64 11.38
N ALA A 507 5.06 -0.02 12.39
CA ALA A 507 4.48 -1.23 12.96
C ALA A 507 3.12 -0.97 13.63
N TRP A 508 2.99 0.16 14.33
CA TRP A 508 1.73 0.60 14.92
C TRP A 508 0.69 0.93 13.85
N GLY A 509 1.07 1.64 12.78
CA GLY A 509 0.20 1.88 11.64
C GLY A 509 -0.31 0.61 10.97
N ALA A 510 0.55 -0.40 10.81
CA ALA A 510 0.14 -1.71 10.32
C ALA A 510 -0.83 -2.41 11.30
N ALA A 511 -0.64 -2.25 12.61
CA ALA A 511 -1.53 -2.80 13.62
C ALA A 511 -2.91 -2.11 13.62
N LEU A 512 -2.95 -0.77 13.51
CA LEU A 512 -4.19 0.00 13.35
C LEU A 512 -4.92 -0.37 12.06
N ALA A 513 -4.20 -0.54 10.95
CA ALA A 513 -4.78 -1.01 9.70
C ALA A 513 -5.36 -2.43 9.84
N ALA A 514 -4.69 -3.34 10.55
CA ALA A 514 -5.22 -4.67 10.82
C ALA A 514 -6.47 -4.62 11.73
N ALA A 515 -6.42 -3.81 12.78
CA ALA A 515 -7.52 -3.63 13.71
C ALA A 515 -8.77 -3.04 13.04
N SER A 516 -8.60 -2.12 12.08
CA SER A 516 -9.69 -1.56 11.26
C SER A 516 -10.18 -2.52 10.17
N GLY A 517 -9.54 -3.67 9.98
CA GLY A 517 -9.91 -4.67 8.97
C GLY A 517 -9.30 -4.46 7.59
N SER A 518 -8.34 -3.54 7.47
CA SER A 518 -7.58 -3.29 6.24
C SER A 518 -6.38 -4.23 6.12
N GLY A 519 -5.85 -4.39 4.89
CA GLY A 519 -4.54 -5.00 4.66
C GLY A 519 -4.45 -6.53 4.78
N LEU A 520 -5.57 -7.26 4.80
CA LEU A 520 -5.55 -8.74 4.86
C LEU A 520 -4.68 -9.36 3.75
N TRP A 521 -4.84 -8.88 2.51
CA TRP A 521 -4.08 -9.40 1.37
C TRP A 521 -2.56 -9.19 1.50
N SER A 522 -2.14 -7.99 1.87
CA SER A 522 -0.72 -7.68 2.12
C SER A 522 -0.14 -8.51 3.27
N THR A 523 -0.95 -8.78 4.30
CA THR A 523 -0.57 -9.66 5.42
C THR A 523 -0.36 -11.10 4.95
N LEU A 524 -1.29 -11.66 4.18
CA LEU A 524 -1.17 -13.03 3.64
C LEU A 524 0.04 -13.15 2.70
N LEU A 525 0.27 -12.14 1.86
CA LEU A 525 1.42 -12.09 0.98
C LEU A 525 2.74 -12.07 1.77
N LEU A 526 2.88 -11.16 2.74
CA LEU A 526 4.07 -11.08 3.59
C LEU A 526 4.29 -12.36 4.38
N ALA A 527 3.23 -12.98 4.90
CA ALA A 527 3.30 -14.26 5.58
C ALA A 527 3.85 -15.39 4.68
N GLY A 528 3.35 -15.48 3.45
CA GLY A 528 3.82 -16.44 2.46
C GLY A 528 5.29 -16.22 2.08
N VAL A 529 5.72 -14.96 1.94
CA VAL A 529 7.13 -14.63 1.66
C VAL A 529 8.04 -15.00 2.83
N LEU A 530 7.64 -14.68 4.07
CA LEU A 530 8.40 -15.03 5.28
C LEU A 530 8.52 -16.55 5.47
N ALA A 531 7.47 -17.30 5.15
CA ALA A 531 7.51 -18.76 5.15
C ALA A 531 8.53 -19.31 4.13
N ALA A 532 8.52 -18.81 2.90
CA ALA A 532 9.51 -19.18 1.89
C ALA A 532 10.94 -18.82 2.31
N PHE A 533 11.14 -17.61 2.86
CA PHE A 533 12.42 -17.19 3.40
C PHE A 533 12.93 -18.16 4.49
N ALA A 534 12.06 -18.53 5.45
CA ALA A 534 12.40 -19.49 6.49
C ALA A 534 12.74 -20.88 5.93
N GLY A 535 12.02 -21.32 4.89
CA GLY A 535 12.30 -22.57 4.17
C GLY A 535 13.69 -22.58 3.53
N VAL A 536 14.03 -21.53 2.79
CA VAL A 536 15.33 -21.39 2.11
C VAL A 536 16.46 -21.28 3.14
N MET A 537 16.29 -20.51 4.21
CA MET A 537 17.27 -20.42 5.29
C MET A 537 17.52 -21.78 5.95
N ARG A 538 16.45 -22.56 6.18
CA ARG A 538 16.58 -23.91 6.74
C ARG A 538 17.32 -24.86 5.78
N VAL A 539 17.12 -24.74 4.46
CA VAL A 539 17.90 -25.47 3.45
C VAL A 539 19.39 -25.11 3.55
N LEU A 540 19.72 -23.82 3.63
CA LEU A 540 21.10 -23.38 3.73
C LEU A 540 21.78 -23.88 5.01
N PHE A 541 21.11 -23.79 6.16
CA PHE A 541 21.65 -24.30 7.42
C PHE A 541 21.81 -25.82 7.40
N ALA A 542 20.86 -26.57 6.85
CA ALA A 542 20.96 -28.03 6.75
C ALA A 542 22.13 -28.44 5.84
N ARG A 543 22.32 -27.78 4.70
CA ARG A 543 23.46 -28.04 3.79
C ARG A 543 24.82 -27.69 4.41
N ARG A 544 24.90 -26.63 5.21
CA ARG A 544 26.13 -26.28 5.95
C ARG A 544 26.49 -27.37 6.96
N ARG A 545 25.51 -27.91 7.70
CA ARG A 545 25.73 -29.02 8.65
C ARG A 545 26.20 -30.28 7.94
N LEU A 546 25.51 -30.70 6.88
CA LEU A 546 25.91 -31.86 6.07
C LEU A 546 27.30 -31.72 5.43
N GLY A 547 27.70 -30.49 5.07
CA GLY A 547 29.04 -30.22 4.55
C GLY A 547 30.13 -30.16 5.63
N ALA A 548 29.78 -29.93 6.90
CA ALA A 548 30.68 -29.94 8.04
C ALA A 548 30.83 -31.35 8.64
N ASP A 549 29.77 -32.16 8.59
CA ASP A 549 29.73 -33.54 9.05
C ASP A 549 30.19 -34.57 7.99
N GLY A 550 30.59 -34.10 6.80
CA GLY A 550 31.16 -34.95 5.75
C GLY A 550 32.51 -35.51 6.21
N PRO A 551 32.77 -36.83 6.09
CA PRO A 551 34.04 -37.39 6.52
C PRO A 551 35.18 -36.71 5.76
N ALA A 552 36.07 -36.06 6.50
CA ALA A 552 37.41 -35.79 5.99
C ALA A 552 38.02 -37.14 5.60
N GLY A 553 38.26 -37.35 4.31
CA GLY A 553 38.91 -38.56 3.80
C GLY A 553 37.95 -39.59 3.20
N LYS A 554 37.62 -39.39 1.94
CA LYS A 554 37.85 -40.39 0.88
C LYS A 554 37.73 -39.66 -0.45
N SER A 555 38.86 -39.25 -0.99
CA SER A 555 38.99 -39.06 -2.43
C SER A 555 38.44 -40.32 -3.07
N ILE A 556 37.35 -40.20 -3.82
CA ILE A 556 36.92 -41.25 -4.72
C ILE A 556 38.05 -41.37 -5.73
N SER A 557 38.98 -42.31 -5.51
CA SER A 557 39.91 -42.71 -6.56
C SER A 557 39.06 -43.49 -7.56
N THR A 558 38.69 -42.84 -8.65
CA THR A 558 38.32 -43.54 -9.88
C THR A 558 39.47 -44.48 -10.21
N ARG A 559 39.31 -45.78 -9.89
CA ARG A 559 40.09 -46.82 -10.56
C ARG A 559 39.78 -46.67 -12.04
N GLY A 560 40.79 -46.29 -12.81
CA GLY A 560 40.72 -46.33 -14.26
C GLY A 560 40.39 -47.74 -14.75
N PRO A 561 39.96 -47.88 -16.02
CA PRO A 561 39.65 -49.17 -16.60
C PRO A 561 40.84 -50.14 -16.49
N LEU A 562 40.53 -51.43 -16.33
CA LEU A 562 41.43 -52.58 -16.15
C LEU A 562 42.49 -52.79 -17.27
N SER A 563 42.69 -51.83 -18.18
CA SER A 563 43.57 -51.91 -19.34
C SER A 563 44.70 -50.87 -19.37
N TYR A 564 44.94 -50.10 -18.30
CA TYR A 564 46.08 -49.18 -18.27
C TYR A 564 47.35 -49.90 -17.76
N ALA A 565 48.14 -50.42 -18.70
CA ALA A 565 49.50 -50.87 -18.48
C ALA A 565 50.43 -49.64 -18.38
N GLY A 566 51.16 -49.52 -17.27
CA GLY A 566 52.19 -48.50 -17.09
C GLY A 566 53.35 -48.66 -18.10
N PRO A 567 54.13 -47.59 -18.34
CA PRO A 567 55.21 -47.61 -19.32
C PRO A 567 56.39 -48.38 -18.73
N GLY A 568 56.66 -49.56 -19.28
CA GLY A 568 57.80 -50.37 -18.87
C GLY A 568 57.61 -51.85 -19.15
N SER A 569 57.46 -52.21 -20.42
CA SER A 569 57.64 -53.60 -20.86
C SER A 569 57.73 -53.65 -22.38
N LEU A 570 58.70 -54.43 -22.87
CA LEU A 570 59.16 -54.63 -24.26
C LEU A 570 60.17 -53.56 -24.70
N GLY A 571 61.48 -53.79 -24.79
CA GLY A 571 62.24 -55.03 -24.93
C GLY A 571 63.34 -54.74 -25.96
N GLY A 572 64.62 -54.73 -25.54
CA GLY A 572 65.73 -54.36 -26.41
C GLY A 572 67.10 -54.64 -25.79
N THR A 573 67.45 -55.92 -25.78
CA THR A 573 68.81 -56.52 -25.87
C THR A 573 69.95 -56.09 -24.94
N GLU A 574 70.52 -57.12 -24.30
CA GLU A 574 71.82 -57.15 -23.61
C GLU A 574 72.98 -56.66 -24.49
N SER A 575 73.88 -55.85 -23.93
CA SER A 575 75.32 -55.94 -24.21
C SER A 575 76.14 -55.26 -23.10
N ALA A 576 76.92 -56.12 -22.43
CA ALA A 576 78.26 -55.94 -21.87
C ALA A 576 78.73 -54.55 -21.37
N LEU A 577 79.07 -54.47 -20.07
CA LEU A 577 80.49 -54.55 -19.64
C LEU A 577 80.62 -54.67 -18.11
N ARG A 578 81.40 -55.67 -17.69
CA ARG A 578 82.01 -55.79 -16.37
C ARG A 578 83.20 -54.83 -16.27
N ARG A 579 83.14 -53.85 -15.38
CA ARG A 579 84.01 -53.68 -14.20
C ARG A 579 83.65 -52.38 -13.50
#